data_AF-A0A7S2UP60-F1
#
_entry.id   AF-A0A7S2UP60-F1
#
_cell.length_a   1.000
_cell.length_b   1.000
_cell.length_c   1.000
_cell.angle_alpha   90.00
_cell.angle_beta   90.00
_cell.angle_gamma   90.00
#
_symmetry.space_group_name_H-M   'P 1'
#
loop_
_entity.id
_entity.type
_entity.pdbx_description
1 polymer ?
#
loop_
_entity_poly.entity_id
_entity_poly.type
_entity_poly.pdbx_seq_one_letter_code
_entity_poly.pdbx_strand_id
1 'polypeptide(L)'
;MVMDFREGGGGSHGLHKICDLLDQHGIPYVVRELKISDYVFFVRNKLAPIIIERKTVDDVANSLADGRWERQKRNMRKAQLVLGGKDRKCQMCYLIEGDTNKRIVHGGNVGRASWNQSSEDVENAINELPRLGFSVIRSKSHMGSVVLLAQVARDVSWKAENGSIDAELTYPEFLEKMKHVPEKEGDPPTEARHQFPAAPVVDDSSTTNQAASTIPLASSTATGSPPSNDFPSHDEDETNPIPDQASEDLKKLSLAKLKTRCKDRDEKLSGAKKDLIARLLKPRKPELLILRSKSGQYVPKVPSCNAALLVALLLNHRSGTDGLAKENIMLFAEETGISKEPIGGNGGWYDGWAGMKDMTHGDPALVYLGKGKKYSLTTQPSGKAGVNVAQALHILAHRENLCKCGNYVAT
;
A
#
# COMPACT_ATOMS: atom_id res chain seq x y z
N MET A 1 7.17 20.02 -1.31
CA MET A 1 7.50 19.33 -0.05
C MET A 1 8.92 19.68 0.37
N VAL A 2 9.25 19.71 1.67
CA VAL A 2 10.64 19.80 2.15
C VAL A 2 10.92 18.62 3.06
N MET A 3 12.04 17.94 2.83
CA MET A 3 12.48 16.77 3.60
C MET A 3 13.83 17.03 4.28
N ASP A 4 14.03 16.40 5.45
CA ASP A 4 15.29 16.47 6.18
C ASP A 4 16.41 15.73 5.43
N PHE A 5 17.61 16.33 5.37
CA PHE A 5 18.76 15.76 4.67
C PHE A 5 19.29 14.46 5.29
N ARG A 6 18.87 14.10 6.51
CA ARG A 6 19.20 12.84 7.18
C ARG A 6 18.22 11.72 6.83
N GLU A 7 17.17 12.00 6.05
CA GLU A 7 16.22 10.98 5.64
C GLU A 7 16.91 9.78 4.97
N GLY A 8 16.48 8.58 5.33
CA GLY A 8 17.12 7.34 4.90
C GLY A 8 18.59 7.20 5.33
N GLY A 9 19.04 7.90 6.37
CA GLY A 9 20.44 7.94 6.79
C GLY A 9 21.30 8.94 6.00
N GLY A 10 20.69 9.77 5.17
CA GLY A 10 21.32 10.84 4.40
C GLY A 10 21.77 10.47 2.99
N GLY A 11 22.41 11.43 2.31
CA GLY A 11 22.78 11.36 0.89
C GLY A 11 23.53 10.09 0.48
N SER A 12 24.47 9.65 1.30
CA SER A 12 25.29 8.45 1.08
C SER A 12 24.56 7.12 1.32
N HIS A 13 23.30 7.16 1.77
CA HIS A 13 22.54 5.98 2.17
C HIS A 13 21.22 5.85 1.41
N GLY A 14 20.10 6.26 1.99
CA GLY A 14 18.76 6.06 1.42
C GLY A 14 18.18 7.28 0.74
N LEU A 15 18.71 8.48 0.99
CA LEU A 15 18.08 9.74 0.56
C LEU A 15 17.93 9.83 -0.97
N HIS A 16 18.94 9.41 -1.74
CA HIS A 16 18.87 9.44 -3.20
C HIS A 16 17.73 8.56 -3.74
N LYS A 17 17.45 7.43 -3.10
CA LYS A 17 16.33 6.54 -3.49
C LYS A 17 14.99 7.21 -3.25
N ILE A 18 14.84 7.93 -2.13
CA ILE A 18 13.63 8.70 -1.84
C ILE A 18 13.44 9.80 -2.89
N CYS A 19 14.51 10.52 -3.24
CA CYS A 19 14.52 11.56 -4.27
C CYS A 19 14.08 11.01 -5.64
N ASP A 20 14.73 9.93 -6.10
CA ASP A 20 14.42 9.30 -7.39
C ASP A 20 12.95 8.88 -7.51
N LEU A 21 12.37 8.38 -6.41
CA LEU A 21 10.97 7.97 -6.35
C LEU A 21 10.01 9.16 -6.36
N LEU A 22 10.33 10.23 -5.63
CA LEU A 22 9.54 11.45 -5.66
C LEU A 22 9.56 12.09 -7.05
N ASP A 23 10.71 12.06 -7.74
CA ASP A 23 10.83 12.51 -9.13
C ASP A 23 9.97 11.67 -10.07
N GLN A 24 9.96 10.34 -9.92
CA GLN A 24 9.07 9.44 -10.67
C GLN A 24 7.58 9.75 -10.44
N HIS A 25 7.23 10.17 -9.22
CA HIS A 25 5.87 10.57 -8.87
C HIS A 25 5.51 12.01 -9.23
N GLY A 26 6.44 12.77 -9.81
CA GLY A 26 6.26 14.17 -10.18
C GLY A 26 6.08 15.10 -8.98
N ILE A 27 6.63 14.75 -7.82
CA ILE A 27 6.45 15.52 -6.58
C ILE A 27 7.59 16.54 -6.44
N PRO A 28 7.32 17.85 -6.44
CA PRO A 28 8.35 18.84 -6.20
C PRO A 28 8.81 18.80 -4.74
N TYR A 29 10.12 18.62 -4.54
CA TYR A 29 10.73 18.57 -3.21
C TYR A 29 11.98 19.45 -3.10
N VAL A 30 12.34 19.77 -1.85
CA VAL A 30 13.62 20.37 -1.49
C VAL A 30 14.21 19.61 -0.31
N VAL A 31 15.50 19.30 -0.37
CA VAL A 31 16.24 18.72 0.76
C VAL A 31 16.88 19.85 1.57
N ARG A 32 16.65 19.86 2.89
CA ARG A 32 17.22 20.84 3.84
C ARG A 32 17.51 20.19 5.19
N GLU A 33 18.22 20.91 6.04
CA GLU A 33 18.24 20.57 7.47
C GLU A 33 16.95 21.09 8.12
N LEU A 34 16.16 20.17 8.68
CA LEU A 34 14.98 20.49 9.45
C LEU A 34 15.30 20.39 10.94
N LYS A 35 14.82 21.39 11.70
CA LYS A 35 14.93 21.41 13.16
C LYS A 35 13.72 20.76 13.84
N ILE A 36 12.68 20.44 13.06
CA ILE A 36 11.49 19.73 13.49
C ILE A 36 11.08 18.75 12.40
N SER A 37 10.84 17.51 12.80
CA SER A 37 10.35 16.43 11.95
C SER A 37 11.16 16.14 10.70
N ASP A 38 10.72 15.13 9.96
CA ASP A 38 11.40 14.64 8.78
C ASP A 38 10.82 15.23 7.50
N TYR A 39 9.52 15.56 7.50
CA TYR A 39 8.84 16.17 6.36
C TYR A 39 7.95 17.32 6.81
N VAL A 40 8.04 18.42 6.06
CA VAL A 40 7.15 19.57 6.18
C VAL A 40 6.72 20.07 4.80
N PHE A 41 5.63 20.81 4.74
CA PHE A 41 5.06 21.30 3.48
C PHE A 41 4.96 22.81 3.48
N PHE A 42 5.10 23.40 2.30
CA PHE A 42 5.02 24.85 2.12
C PHE A 42 3.92 25.18 1.11
N VAL A 43 3.11 26.18 1.45
CA VAL A 43 2.21 26.85 0.53
C VAL A 43 2.83 28.22 0.23
N ARG A 44 3.32 28.39 -1.00
CA ARG A 44 4.18 29.52 -1.37
C ARG A 44 5.43 29.56 -0.47
N ASN A 45 5.61 30.62 0.32
CA ASN A 45 6.73 30.79 1.26
C ASN A 45 6.35 30.50 2.72
N LYS A 46 5.13 30.02 2.99
CA LYS A 46 4.61 29.76 4.33
C LYS A 46 4.51 28.28 4.62
N LEU A 47 4.75 27.91 5.87
CA LEU A 47 4.69 26.55 6.37
C LEU A 47 3.22 26.12 6.52
N ALA A 48 2.85 25.04 5.84
CA ALA A 48 1.54 24.41 6.03
C ALA A 48 1.47 23.80 7.43
N PRO A 49 0.28 23.77 8.07
CA PRO A 49 0.08 23.23 9.41
C PRO A 49 0.01 21.70 9.38
N ILE A 50 1.00 21.04 8.75
CA ILE A 50 1.12 19.58 8.60
C ILE A 50 2.60 19.22 8.76
N ILE A 51 2.90 18.37 9.74
CA ILE A 51 4.25 17.86 10.01
C ILE A 51 4.23 16.33 10.09
N ILE A 52 5.25 15.68 9.53
CA ILE A 52 5.36 14.22 9.51
C ILE A 52 6.72 13.77 10.03
N GLU A 53 6.70 12.93 11.06
CA GLU A 53 7.84 12.18 11.57
C GLU A 53 7.80 10.78 10.97
N ARG A 54 8.82 10.39 10.21
CA ARG A 54 8.95 9.03 9.69
C ARG A 54 9.79 8.21 10.65
N LYS A 55 9.37 6.97 10.90
CA LYS A 55 10.10 6.09 11.81
C LYS A 55 9.98 4.64 11.40
N THR A 56 11.11 3.96 11.29
CA THR A 56 11.05 2.48 11.19
C THR A 56 10.67 1.88 12.53
N VAL A 57 10.09 0.68 12.54
CA VAL A 57 9.80 -0.04 13.80
C VAL A 57 11.06 -0.24 14.67
N ASP A 58 12.23 -0.38 14.05
CA ASP A 58 13.52 -0.42 14.76
C ASP A 58 13.85 0.93 15.40
N ASP A 59 13.62 2.03 14.68
CA ASP A 59 13.82 3.37 15.23
C ASP A 59 12.89 3.65 16.40
N VAL A 60 11.64 3.17 16.34
CA VAL A 60 10.68 3.21 17.46
C VAL A 60 11.28 2.50 18.67
N ALA A 61 11.68 1.24 18.53
CA ALA A 61 12.33 0.47 19.60
C ALA A 61 13.56 1.20 20.18
N ASN A 62 14.46 1.67 19.31
CA ASN A 62 15.65 2.41 19.72
C ASN A 62 15.30 3.69 20.50
N SER A 63 14.28 4.43 20.06
CA SER A 63 13.85 5.67 20.71
C SER A 63 13.10 5.47 22.03
N LEU A 64 12.47 4.31 22.21
CA LEU A 64 11.87 3.93 23.48
C LEU A 64 12.98 3.63 24.48
N ALA A 65 14.00 2.87 24.05
CA ALA A 65 15.13 2.51 24.89
C ALA A 65 15.98 3.71 25.35
N ASP A 66 16.15 4.74 24.51
CA ASP A 66 16.97 5.91 24.82
C ASP A 66 16.17 7.18 25.20
N GLY A 67 14.85 7.05 25.35
CA GLY A 67 13.94 8.13 25.76
C GLY A 67 13.67 9.21 24.69
N ARG A 68 14.24 9.09 23.47
CA ARG A 68 13.94 10.04 22.38
C ARG A 68 12.48 10.05 21.98
N TRP A 69 11.75 8.95 22.16
CA TRP A 69 10.34 8.82 21.79
C TRP A 69 9.47 9.93 22.42
N GLU A 70 9.59 10.13 23.74
CA GLU A 70 8.83 11.16 24.44
C GLU A 70 9.25 12.57 24.06
N ARG A 71 10.56 12.79 23.90
CA ARG A 71 11.09 14.11 23.52
C ARG A 71 10.63 14.53 22.12
N GLN A 72 10.60 13.60 21.16
CA GLN A 72 10.11 13.84 19.81
C GLN A 72 8.63 14.19 19.82
N LYS A 73 7.78 13.40 20.51
CA LYS A 73 6.35 13.70 20.67
C LYS A 73 6.13 15.08 21.30
N ARG A 74 6.86 15.41 22.36
CA ARG A 74 6.78 16.72 23.04
C ARG A 74 7.09 17.87 22.09
N ASN A 75 8.16 17.74 21.30
CA ASN A 75 8.54 18.76 20.32
C ASN A 75 7.48 18.94 19.21
N MET A 76 6.88 17.85 18.72
CA MET A 76 5.80 17.95 17.73
C MET A 76 4.57 18.65 18.31
N ARG A 77 4.19 18.39 19.57
CA ARG A 77 3.06 19.08 20.22
C ARG A 77 3.30 20.58 20.40
N LYS A 78 4.54 20.98 20.72
CA LYS A 78 4.92 22.40 20.71
C LYS A 78 4.74 23.00 19.31
N ALA A 79 5.17 22.29 18.27
CA ALA A 79 5.01 22.73 16.89
C ALA A 79 3.53 22.86 16.50
N GLN A 80 2.68 21.93 16.96
CA GLN A 80 1.24 22.00 16.74
C GLN A 80 0.60 23.25 17.35
N LEU A 81 1.03 23.67 18.55
CA LEU A 81 0.54 24.90 19.17
C LEU A 81 0.95 26.14 18.36
N VAL A 82 2.20 26.17 17.85
CA VAL A 82 2.71 27.31 17.07
C VAL A 82 2.02 27.42 15.72
N LEU A 83 1.83 26.28 15.01
CA LEU A 83 1.28 26.25 13.66
C LEU A 83 -0.25 26.21 13.62
N GLY A 84 -0.87 25.55 14.59
CA GLY A 84 -2.32 25.37 14.66
C GLY A 84 -3.03 26.35 15.57
N GLY A 85 -2.29 27.24 16.23
CA GLY A 85 -2.80 28.16 17.24
C GLY A 85 -3.42 27.44 18.45
N LYS A 86 -4.27 28.17 19.18
CA LYS A 86 -4.96 27.64 20.38
C LYS A 86 -5.88 26.46 20.06
N ASP A 87 -6.42 26.42 18.84
CA ASP A 87 -7.29 25.35 18.37
C ASP A 87 -6.51 24.12 17.89
N ARG A 88 -5.16 24.16 17.92
CA ARG A 88 -4.28 23.04 17.56
C ARG A 88 -4.60 22.41 16.19
N LYS A 89 -4.99 23.23 15.22
CA LYS A 89 -5.38 22.79 13.86
C LYS A 89 -4.23 22.16 13.04
N CYS A 90 -3.00 22.21 13.55
CA CYS A 90 -1.87 21.57 12.90
C CYS A 90 -1.92 20.06 13.05
N GLN A 91 -1.82 19.37 11.92
CA GLN A 91 -1.79 17.93 11.85
C GLN A 91 -0.39 17.41 12.17
N MET A 92 -0.29 16.58 13.20
CA MET A 92 0.93 15.87 13.55
C MET A 92 0.79 14.41 13.13
N CYS A 93 1.68 13.92 12.26
CA CYS A 93 1.60 12.57 11.75
C CYS A 93 2.88 11.78 12.04
N TYR A 94 2.72 10.52 12.44
CA TYR A 94 3.78 9.52 12.38
C TYR A 94 3.59 8.63 11.17
N LEU A 95 4.61 8.53 10.32
CA LEU A 95 4.70 7.52 9.26
C LEU A 95 5.56 6.36 9.77
N ILE A 96 4.89 5.30 10.22
CA ILE A 96 5.55 4.12 10.79
C ILE A 96 5.82 3.10 9.68
N GLU A 97 7.09 2.75 9.52
CA GLU A 97 7.56 1.85 8.47
C GLU A 97 8.03 0.51 9.03
N GLY A 98 7.53 -0.58 8.44
CA GLY A 98 7.94 -1.95 8.72
C GLY A 98 6.92 -2.74 9.54
N ASP A 99 7.31 -3.96 9.90
CA ASP A 99 6.49 -4.93 10.64
C ASP A 99 7.31 -5.42 11.83
N THR A 100 6.82 -5.19 13.04
CA THR A 100 7.49 -5.54 14.30
C THR A 100 7.84 -7.03 14.37
N ASN A 101 6.95 -7.90 13.89
CA ASN A 101 7.15 -9.35 13.92
C ASN A 101 8.34 -9.80 13.07
N LYS A 102 8.67 -9.03 12.03
CA LYS A 102 9.78 -9.33 11.12
C LYS A 102 11.12 -8.78 11.61
N ARG A 103 11.11 -8.03 12.71
CA ARG A 103 12.30 -7.36 13.28
C ARG A 103 12.66 -7.88 14.66
N ILE A 104 12.04 -8.99 15.08
CA ILE A 104 12.38 -9.68 16.32
C ILE A 104 13.74 -10.36 16.17
N VAL A 105 14.67 -10.05 17.07
CA VAL A 105 15.98 -10.71 17.17
C VAL A 105 15.99 -11.76 18.27
N HIS A 106 17.09 -12.52 18.36
CA HIS A 106 17.28 -13.51 19.42
C HIS A 106 17.07 -12.87 20.81
N GLY A 107 16.12 -13.41 21.57
CA GLY A 107 15.67 -12.85 22.85
C GLY A 107 14.31 -12.15 22.83
N GLY A 108 13.61 -12.11 21.70
CA GLY A 108 12.23 -11.60 21.62
C GLY A 108 12.10 -10.08 21.49
N ASN A 109 13.22 -9.37 21.42
CA ASN A 109 13.26 -7.91 21.30
C ASN A 109 13.24 -7.45 19.84
N VAL A 110 12.68 -6.28 19.56
CA VAL A 110 12.68 -5.64 18.23
C VAL A 110 14.00 -4.91 17.98
N GLY A 111 14.61 -5.14 16.82
CA GLY A 111 15.82 -4.45 16.37
C GLY A 111 17.09 -4.98 17.04
N ARG A 112 17.50 -4.44 18.20
CA ARG A 112 18.67 -4.93 18.95
C ARG A 112 18.27 -5.51 20.29
N ALA A 113 18.90 -6.63 20.66
CA ALA A 113 18.65 -7.30 21.92
C ALA A 113 18.87 -6.38 23.13
N SER A 114 19.88 -5.50 23.07
CA SER A 114 20.23 -4.55 24.13
C SER A 114 19.20 -3.44 24.38
N TRP A 115 18.24 -3.23 23.48
CA TRP A 115 17.21 -2.20 23.65
C TRP A 115 16.10 -2.64 24.62
N ASN A 116 15.98 -3.95 24.89
CA ASN A 116 14.97 -4.51 25.80
C ASN A 116 13.54 -4.01 25.47
N GLN A 117 13.22 -3.89 24.18
CA GLN A 117 11.87 -3.54 23.71
C GLN A 117 11.28 -4.75 22.98
N SER A 118 10.20 -5.30 23.51
CA SER A 118 9.45 -6.37 22.86
C SER A 118 8.62 -5.85 21.68
N SER A 119 8.08 -6.74 20.86
CA SER A 119 7.11 -6.37 19.82
C SER A 119 5.87 -5.72 20.41
N GLU A 120 5.46 -6.16 21.60
CA GLU A 120 4.32 -5.61 22.32
C GLU A 120 4.59 -4.17 22.78
N ASP A 121 5.78 -3.88 23.32
CA ASP A 121 6.15 -2.51 23.74
C ASP A 121 6.10 -1.54 22.56
N VAL A 122 6.63 -1.94 21.41
CA VAL A 122 6.65 -1.13 20.19
C VAL A 122 5.24 -0.91 19.66
N GLU A 123 4.42 -1.96 19.54
CA GLU A 123 3.04 -1.84 19.05
C GLU A 123 2.17 -1.03 20.01
N ASN A 124 2.31 -1.20 21.33
CA ASN A 124 1.60 -0.42 22.32
C ASN A 124 1.95 1.07 22.21
N ALA A 125 3.23 1.41 22.08
CA ALA A 125 3.68 2.79 21.88
C ALA A 125 3.10 3.42 20.60
N ILE A 126 3.03 2.67 19.51
CA ILE A 126 2.42 3.14 18.25
C ILE A 126 0.90 3.29 18.41
N ASN A 127 0.23 2.34 19.06
CA ASN A 127 -1.22 2.35 19.26
C ASN A 127 -1.70 3.43 20.24
N GLU A 128 -0.80 3.97 21.06
CA GLU A 128 -1.08 5.10 21.95
C GLU A 128 -1.14 6.45 21.18
N LEU A 129 -0.42 6.58 20.07
CA LEU A 129 -0.26 7.83 19.32
C LEU A 129 -1.60 8.55 19.00
N PRO A 130 -2.67 7.86 18.53
CA PRO A 130 -3.96 8.52 18.29
C PRO A 130 -4.56 9.16 19.55
N ARG A 131 -4.49 8.48 20.69
CA ARG A 131 -4.96 9.03 21.99
C ARG A 131 -4.16 10.26 22.39
N LEU A 132 -2.90 10.32 21.97
CA LEU A 132 -1.96 11.40 22.26
C LEU A 132 -2.03 12.59 21.29
N GLY A 133 -2.98 12.59 20.35
CA GLY A 133 -3.16 13.70 19.42
C GLY A 133 -2.43 13.53 18.07
N PHE A 134 -1.92 12.33 17.75
CA PHE A 134 -1.18 12.06 16.52
C PHE A 134 -1.97 11.22 15.52
N SER A 135 -1.90 11.61 14.26
CA SER A 135 -2.25 10.76 13.15
C SER A 135 -1.18 9.67 12.95
N VAL A 136 -1.57 8.46 12.53
CA VAL A 136 -0.62 7.38 12.24
C VAL A 136 -0.88 6.82 10.85
N ILE A 137 0.15 6.82 10.01
CA ILE A 137 0.17 6.12 8.72
C ILE A 137 1.12 4.95 8.87
N ARG A 138 0.70 3.74 8.48
CA ARG A 138 1.56 2.55 8.50
C ARG A 138 1.96 2.18 7.07
N SER A 139 3.24 1.92 6.87
CA SER A 139 3.79 1.36 5.63
C SER A 139 4.52 0.06 5.94
N LYS A 140 4.43 -0.93 5.04
CA LYS A 140 5.15 -2.20 5.19
C LYS A 140 6.58 -2.15 4.67
N SER A 141 6.92 -1.15 3.86
CA SER A 141 8.20 -1.05 3.16
C SER A 141 8.63 0.39 2.95
N HIS A 142 9.93 0.57 2.70
CA HIS A 142 10.48 1.88 2.38
C HIS A 142 9.83 2.52 1.15
N MET A 143 9.55 1.71 0.13
CA MET A 143 8.88 2.17 -1.10
C MET A 143 7.45 2.61 -0.82
N GLY A 144 6.69 1.81 -0.06
CA GLY A 144 5.33 2.19 0.34
C GLY A 144 5.28 3.51 1.10
N SER A 145 6.30 3.81 1.92
CA SER A 145 6.39 5.08 2.65
C SER A 145 6.49 6.27 1.70
N VAL A 146 7.30 6.16 0.63
CA VAL A 146 7.45 7.24 -0.35
C VAL A 146 6.18 7.44 -1.17
N VAL A 147 5.47 6.37 -1.53
CA VAL A 147 4.17 6.44 -2.22
C VAL A 147 3.15 7.20 -1.35
N LEU A 148 3.07 6.86 -0.06
CA LEU A 148 2.19 7.53 0.90
C LEU A 148 2.55 9.01 1.06
N LEU A 149 3.85 9.33 1.14
CA LEU A 149 4.33 10.72 1.18
C LEU A 149 3.96 11.49 -0.09
N ALA A 150 4.08 10.86 -1.26
CA ALA A 150 3.68 11.45 -2.53
C ALA A 150 2.17 11.74 -2.56
N GLN A 151 1.34 10.84 -2.03
CA GLN A 151 -0.10 11.06 -1.87
C GLN A 151 -0.40 12.24 -0.95
N VAL A 152 0.25 12.31 0.22
CA VAL A 152 0.08 13.46 1.14
C VAL A 152 0.52 14.76 0.45
N ALA A 153 1.63 14.77 -0.28
CA ALA A 153 2.07 15.96 -1.00
C ALA A 153 1.04 16.45 -2.03
N ARG A 154 0.38 15.53 -2.75
CA ARG A 154 -0.71 15.87 -3.69
C ARG A 154 -1.95 16.41 -2.98
N ASP A 155 -2.36 15.78 -1.87
CA ASP A 155 -3.48 16.26 -1.05
C ASP A 155 -3.21 17.67 -0.51
N VAL A 156 -1.99 17.94 -0.03
CA VAL A 156 -1.58 19.28 0.41
C VAL A 156 -1.65 20.30 -0.72
N SER A 157 -1.19 19.95 -1.93
CA SER A 157 -1.30 20.84 -3.09
C SER A 157 -2.76 21.17 -3.40
N TRP A 158 -3.61 20.12 -3.46
CA TRP A 158 -5.03 20.28 -3.74
C TRP A 158 -5.74 21.14 -2.69
N LYS A 159 -5.48 20.91 -1.40
CA LYS A 159 -6.06 21.72 -0.32
C LYS A 159 -5.57 23.17 -0.37
N ALA A 160 -4.31 23.40 -0.73
CA ALA A 160 -3.78 24.75 -0.88
C ALA A 160 -4.45 25.50 -2.05
N GLU A 161 -4.65 24.83 -3.18
CA GLU A 161 -5.34 25.38 -4.36
C GLU A 161 -6.81 25.73 -4.07
N ASN A 162 -7.47 24.94 -3.22
CA ASN A 162 -8.86 25.14 -2.81
C ASN A 162 -9.03 26.01 -1.55
N GLY A 163 -7.97 26.69 -1.10
CA GLY A 163 -8.04 27.58 0.08
C GLY A 163 -8.36 26.85 1.40
N SER A 164 -8.14 25.54 1.45
CA SER A 164 -8.42 24.67 2.61
C SER A 164 -7.20 24.48 3.52
N ILE A 165 -6.07 25.14 3.22
CA ILE A 165 -4.91 25.21 4.11
C ILE A 165 -4.70 26.65 4.57
N ASP A 166 -4.70 26.81 5.89
CA ASP A 166 -4.35 28.05 6.56
C ASP A 166 -2.86 28.05 6.93
N ALA A 167 -2.03 28.62 6.05
CA ALA A 167 -0.60 28.76 6.27
C ALA A 167 -0.26 30.21 6.61
N GLU A 168 0.13 30.47 7.86
CA GLU A 168 0.36 31.84 8.34
C GLU A 168 1.85 32.22 8.43
N LEU A 169 2.69 31.28 8.85
CA LEU A 169 4.08 31.52 9.27
C LEU A 169 5.08 31.05 8.22
N THR A 170 6.16 31.81 8.04
CA THR A 170 7.37 31.30 7.40
C THR A 170 8.13 30.34 8.35
N TYR A 171 9.05 29.53 7.81
CA TYR A 171 9.84 28.61 8.63
C TYR A 171 10.70 29.32 9.69
N PRO A 172 11.39 30.45 9.40
CA PRO A 172 12.13 31.19 10.42
C PRO A 172 11.24 31.73 11.54
N GLU A 173 10.07 32.30 11.21
CA GLU A 173 9.10 32.80 12.21
C GLU A 173 8.57 31.66 13.09
N PHE A 174 8.28 30.51 12.49
CA PHE A 174 7.90 29.30 13.21
C PHE A 174 8.98 28.88 14.22
N LEU A 175 10.24 28.78 13.79
CA LEU A 175 11.35 28.41 14.68
C LEU A 175 11.55 29.43 15.80
N GLU A 176 11.39 30.71 15.51
CA GLU A 176 11.53 31.77 16.52
C GLU A 176 10.42 31.67 17.58
N LYS A 177 9.17 31.46 17.16
CA LYS A 177 8.06 31.21 18.08
C LYS A 177 8.27 29.94 18.90
N MET A 178 8.76 28.86 18.30
CA MET A 178 9.05 27.59 18.97
C MET A 178 10.02 27.70 20.16
N LYS A 179 11.01 28.60 20.09
CA LYS A 179 11.95 28.86 21.20
C LYS A 179 11.26 29.39 22.45
N HIS A 180 10.17 30.14 22.27
CA HIS A 180 9.44 30.80 23.35
C HIS A 180 8.31 29.93 23.94
N VAL A 181 8.04 28.76 23.35
CA VAL A 181 7.01 27.85 23.85
C VAL A 181 7.54 27.09 25.08
N PRO A 182 6.90 27.22 26.26
CA PRO A 182 7.29 26.50 27.47
C PRO A 182 7.25 24.97 27.27
N GLU A 183 8.09 24.22 27.99
CA GLU A 183 8.15 22.75 27.85
C GLU A 183 6.81 22.07 28.14
N LYS A 184 6.07 22.56 29.14
CA LYS A 184 4.75 22.05 29.53
C LYS A 184 3.71 22.05 28.40
N GLU A 185 3.87 22.93 27.41
CA GLU A 185 2.94 22.99 26.26
C GLU A 185 3.11 21.81 25.30
N GLY A 186 4.22 21.09 25.41
CA GLY A 186 4.45 19.85 24.67
C GLY A 186 3.94 18.59 25.39
N ASP A 187 3.43 18.70 26.61
CA ASP A 187 2.82 17.57 27.30
C ASP A 187 1.49 17.17 26.62
N PRO A 188 0.99 15.94 26.83
CA PRO A 188 -0.26 15.49 26.23
C PRO A 188 -1.41 16.46 26.53
N PRO A 189 -2.26 16.80 25.54
CA PRO A 189 -3.37 17.71 25.76
C PRO A 189 -4.36 17.10 26.75
N THR A 190 -4.86 17.91 27.69
CA THR A 190 -5.87 17.50 28.67
C THR A 190 -7.28 17.48 28.09
N GLU A 191 -7.55 18.32 27.10
CA GLU A 191 -8.85 18.42 26.45
C GLU A 191 -9.08 17.30 25.42
N ALA A 192 -10.19 16.57 25.55
CA ALA A 192 -10.53 15.44 24.70
C ALA A 192 -10.63 15.79 23.20
N ARG A 193 -11.01 17.02 22.84
CA ARG A 193 -11.08 17.47 21.42
C ARG A 193 -9.72 17.54 20.72
N HIS A 194 -8.63 17.59 21.49
CA HIS A 194 -7.26 17.59 20.98
C HIS A 194 -6.62 16.18 21.05
N GLN A 195 -7.34 15.23 21.65
CA GLN A 195 -7.04 13.81 21.62
C GLN A 195 -7.81 13.26 20.40
N PHE A 196 -7.22 12.37 19.61
CA PHE A 196 -7.81 11.86 18.36
C PHE A 196 -7.94 12.90 17.23
N PRO A 197 -6.84 13.32 16.60
CA PRO A 197 -6.91 14.21 15.45
C PRO A 197 -7.60 13.48 14.30
N ALA A 198 -8.18 14.24 13.36
CA ALA A 198 -8.63 13.68 12.10
C ALA A 198 -7.48 12.87 11.47
N ALA A 199 -7.79 11.69 10.92
CA ALA A 199 -6.81 10.91 10.18
C ALA A 199 -6.21 11.78 9.07
N PRO A 200 -4.93 11.60 8.70
CA PRO A 200 -4.46 12.09 7.42
C PRO A 200 -5.37 11.48 6.39
N VAL A 201 -5.98 12.32 5.57
CA VAL A 201 -6.82 11.87 4.47
C VAL A 201 -5.87 11.28 3.42
N VAL A 202 -5.43 10.06 3.67
CA VAL A 202 -5.01 9.15 2.63
C VAL A 202 -6.27 8.38 2.34
N ASP A 203 -6.93 8.68 1.23
CA ASP A 203 -8.14 7.98 0.78
C ASP A 203 -7.78 6.51 0.50
N ASP A 204 -7.71 5.70 1.55
CA ASP A 204 -7.63 4.25 1.45
C ASP A 204 -9.07 3.72 1.45
N SER A 205 -9.80 4.02 0.37
CA SER A 205 -11.06 3.36 0.05
C SER A 205 -10.79 1.90 -0.37
N SER A 206 -10.11 1.14 0.49
CA SER A 206 -10.00 -0.31 0.41
C SER A 206 -9.61 -1.00 1.71
N THR A 207 -9.71 -0.37 2.89
CA THR A 207 -9.54 -1.15 4.14
C THR A 207 -10.23 -0.56 5.38
N THR A 208 -11.53 -0.82 5.56
CA THR A 208 -12.08 -0.93 6.93
C THR A 208 -13.31 -1.84 6.98
N ASN A 209 -13.17 -2.96 7.70
CA ASN A 209 -14.31 -3.67 8.29
C ASN A 209 -14.96 -2.72 9.31
N GLN A 210 -16.19 -2.29 9.05
CA GLN A 210 -16.99 -1.55 10.00
C GLN A 210 -17.39 -2.46 11.17
N ALA A 211 -16.94 -2.10 12.37
CA ALA A 211 -17.59 -2.51 13.61
C ALA A 211 -18.83 -1.62 13.82
N ALA A 212 -19.91 -2.27 14.23
CA ALA A 212 -21.27 -1.74 14.25
C ALA A 212 -21.46 -0.54 15.20
N SER A 213 -22.16 0.47 14.71
CA SER A 213 -23.02 1.33 15.53
C SER A 213 -24.38 1.48 14.87
N THR A 214 -25.31 0.75 15.45
CA THR A 214 -26.76 0.79 15.28
C THR A 214 -27.33 2.17 15.63
N ILE A 215 -28.29 2.69 14.84
CA ILE A 215 -29.48 3.48 15.25
C ILE A 215 -30.32 3.80 13.98
N PRO A 216 -31.66 3.98 14.08
CA PRO A 216 -32.59 3.31 13.17
C PRO A 216 -33.20 4.18 12.06
N LEU A 217 -33.68 3.42 11.09
CA LEU A 217 -34.63 3.66 10.02
C LEU A 217 -35.70 4.74 10.31
N ALA A 218 -35.75 5.76 9.44
CA ALA A 218 -36.94 6.56 9.21
C ALA A 218 -37.38 6.39 7.75
N SER A 219 -38.61 5.92 7.62
CA SER A 219 -39.38 5.68 6.40
C SER A 219 -39.69 6.97 5.65
N SER A 220 -39.61 6.95 4.33
CA SER A 220 -40.54 7.69 3.49
C SER A 220 -40.72 7.01 2.13
N THR A 221 -41.97 6.59 1.94
CA THR A 221 -42.59 6.11 0.71
C THR A 221 -42.65 7.20 -0.36
N ALA A 222 -42.28 6.87 -1.60
CA ALA A 222 -42.88 7.50 -2.78
C ALA A 222 -42.69 6.60 -4.02
N THR A 223 -43.80 5.94 -4.34
CA THR A 223 -44.27 5.39 -5.61
C THR A 223 -43.83 6.14 -6.88
N GLY A 224 -43.42 5.39 -7.92
CA GLY A 224 -43.37 5.91 -9.30
C GLY A 224 -42.59 5.05 -10.31
N SER A 225 -43.19 3.96 -10.79
CA SER A 225 -42.98 3.42 -12.16
C SER A 225 -44.25 3.73 -12.97
N PRO A 226 -44.34 3.69 -14.34
CA PRO A 226 -43.51 3.02 -15.37
C PRO A 226 -43.35 3.94 -16.64
N PRO A 227 -43.06 3.55 -17.92
CA PRO A 227 -43.11 2.22 -18.55
C PRO A 227 -41.97 1.78 -19.49
N SER A 228 -42.06 0.47 -19.74
CA SER A 228 -41.43 -0.45 -20.67
C SER A 228 -41.28 0.05 -22.11
N ASN A 229 -40.12 -0.22 -22.69
CA ASN A 229 -39.97 -0.44 -24.12
C ASN A 229 -39.32 -1.82 -24.34
N ASP A 230 -40.13 -2.75 -24.84
CA ASP A 230 -39.72 -4.04 -25.36
C ASP A 230 -39.04 -3.87 -26.72
N PHE A 231 -37.83 -4.42 -26.88
CA PHE A 231 -37.36 -5.00 -28.15
C PHE A 231 -36.45 -6.21 -27.85
N PRO A 232 -36.52 -7.28 -28.66
CA PRO A 232 -36.04 -8.61 -28.30
C PRO A 232 -34.54 -8.76 -28.53
N SER A 233 -33.82 -9.22 -27.50
CA SER A 233 -32.43 -9.66 -27.58
C SER A 233 -32.35 -11.14 -27.90
N HIS A 234 -31.74 -11.46 -29.05
CA HIS A 234 -31.15 -12.76 -29.32
C HIS A 234 -29.63 -12.60 -29.22
N ASP A 235 -29.05 -13.24 -28.20
CA ASP A 235 -27.83 -14.07 -28.25
C ASP A 235 -27.00 -13.97 -26.95
N GLU A 236 -27.23 -15.01 -26.13
CA GLU A 236 -26.37 -15.69 -25.14
C GLU A 236 -25.26 -14.87 -24.45
N ASP A 237 -25.65 -14.21 -23.36
CA ASP A 237 -24.73 -13.78 -22.30
C ASP A 237 -24.66 -14.87 -21.21
N GLU A 238 -23.45 -15.42 -21.01
CA GLU A 238 -23.15 -16.47 -20.04
C GLU A 238 -23.23 -15.89 -18.61
N THR A 239 -24.45 -15.76 -18.10
CA THR A 239 -24.74 -15.20 -16.78
C THR A 239 -24.10 -16.05 -15.68
N ASN A 240 -23.09 -15.50 -15.01
CA ASN A 240 -22.49 -16.11 -13.82
C ASN A 240 -23.56 -16.27 -12.73
N PRO A 241 -23.79 -17.48 -12.20
CA PRO A 241 -24.81 -17.71 -11.17
C PRO A 241 -24.47 -17.01 -9.85
N ILE A 242 -25.52 -16.54 -9.14
CA ILE A 242 -25.44 -15.94 -7.81
C ILE A 242 -24.67 -16.88 -6.85
N PRO A 243 -23.73 -16.37 -6.03
CA PRO A 243 -22.80 -17.19 -5.24
C PRO A 243 -23.45 -18.28 -4.37
N ASP A 244 -24.63 -17.98 -3.81
CA ASP A 244 -25.36 -18.90 -2.94
C ASP A 244 -25.96 -20.08 -3.72
N GLN A 245 -26.47 -19.84 -4.92
CA GLN A 245 -27.03 -20.89 -5.79
C GLN A 245 -25.91 -21.79 -6.34
N ALA A 246 -24.78 -21.21 -6.74
CA ALA A 246 -23.61 -21.96 -7.21
C ALA A 246 -23.04 -22.88 -6.12
N SER A 247 -23.05 -22.43 -4.86
CA SER A 247 -22.62 -23.24 -3.70
C SER A 247 -23.53 -24.45 -3.48
N GLU A 248 -24.84 -24.26 -3.49
CA GLU A 248 -25.81 -25.34 -3.33
C GLU A 248 -25.75 -26.36 -4.47
N ASP A 249 -25.57 -25.91 -5.71
CA ASP A 249 -25.46 -26.82 -6.85
C ASP A 249 -24.16 -27.63 -6.84
N LEU A 250 -23.06 -27.06 -6.35
CA LEU A 250 -21.81 -27.79 -6.12
C LEU A 250 -21.92 -28.80 -4.96
N LYS A 251 -22.69 -28.50 -3.91
CA LYS A 251 -22.95 -29.44 -2.81
C LYS A 251 -23.71 -30.69 -3.27
N LYS A 252 -24.57 -30.58 -4.28
CA LYS A 252 -25.33 -31.71 -4.86
C LYS A 252 -24.46 -32.65 -5.71
N LEU A 253 -23.28 -32.23 -6.15
CA LEU A 253 -22.40 -33.06 -6.96
C LEU A 253 -21.73 -34.17 -6.16
N SER A 254 -21.45 -35.30 -6.83
CA SER A 254 -20.63 -36.37 -6.26
C SER A 254 -19.16 -35.96 -6.17
N LEU A 255 -18.40 -36.62 -5.28
CA LEU A 255 -16.97 -36.34 -5.11
C LEU A 255 -16.19 -36.55 -6.42
N ALA A 256 -16.58 -37.54 -7.23
CA ALA A 256 -16.00 -37.79 -8.54
C ALA A 256 -16.22 -36.62 -9.50
N LYS A 257 -17.46 -36.11 -9.61
CA LYS A 257 -17.79 -34.96 -10.46
C LYS A 257 -17.07 -33.67 -10.00
N LEU A 258 -16.93 -33.47 -8.69
CA LEU A 258 -16.18 -32.33 -8.14
C LEU A 258 -14.69 -32.41 -8.50
N LYS A 259 -14.08 -33.60 -8.41
CA LYS A 259 -12.68 -33.81 -8.83
C LYS A 259 -12.52 -33.57 -10.33
N THR A 260 -13.45 -34.02 -11.17
CA THR A 260 -13.42 -33.72 -12.62
C THR A 260 -13.45 -32.22 -12.87
N ARG A 261 -14.39 -31.48 -12.26
CA ARG A 261 -14.46 -30.02 -12.41
C ARG A 261 -13.21 -29.30 -11.89
N CYS A 262 -12.61 -29.77 -10.80
CA CYS A 262 -11.32 -29.23 -10.33
C CYS A 262 -10.19 -29.51 -11.32
N LYS A 263 -10.15 -30.71 -11.93
CA LYS A 263 -9.16 -31.07 -12.94
C LYS A 263 -9.26 -30.16 -14.17
N ASP A 264 -10.47 -29.87 -14.61
CA ASP A 264 -10.70 -29.01 -15.78
C ASP A 264 -10.17 -27.59 -15.56
N ARG A 265 -10.23 -27.11 -14.31
CA ARG A 265 -9.75 -25.79 -13.86
C ARG A 265 -8.30 -25.74 -13.41
N ASP A 266 -7.54 -26.83 -13.59
CA ASP A 266 -6.17 -26.97 -13.08
C ASP A 266 -6.07 -26.64 -11.58
N GLU A 267 -6.97 -27.24 -10.80
CA GLU A 267 -7.02 -27.15 -9.35
C GLU A 267 -6.62 -28.47 -8.69
N LYS A 268 -6.12 -28.37 -7.45
CA LYS A 268 -5.70 -29.55 -6.68
C LYS A 268 -6.88 -30.51 -6.48
N LEU A 269 -6.67 -31.81 -6.68
CA LEU A 269 -7.71 -32.85 -6.58
C LEU A 269 -7.84 -33.47 -5.17
N SER A 270 -6.89 -33.21 -4.28
CA SER A 270 -6.86 -33.74 -2.93
C SER A 270 -7.70 -32.89 -1.96
N GLY A 271 -8.23 -33.53 -0.92
CA GLY A 271 -8.97 -32.88 0.17
C GLY A 271 -10.38 -33.42 0.36
N ALA A 272 -11.07 -32.89 1.36
CA ALA A 272 -12.46 -33.19 1.63
C ALA A 272 -13.39 -32.52 0.60
N LYS A 273 -14.65 -32.98 0.52
CA LYS A 273 -15.66 -32.42 -0.40
C LYS A 273 -15.77 -30.89 -0.29
N LYS A 274 -15.75 -30.37 0.95
CA LYS A 274 -15.78 -28.93 1.25
C LYS A 274 -14.61 -28.16 0.62
N ASP A 275 -13.43 -28.75 0.57
CA ASP A 275 -12.22 -28.09 0.04
C ASP A 275 -12.28 -27.97 -1.49
N LEU A 276 -12.85 -28.98 -2.15
CA LEU A 276 -13.07 -28.95 -3.60
C LEU A 276 -14.13 -27.91 -3.97
N ILE A 277 -15.23 -27.84 -3.21
CA ILE A 277 -16.28 -26.82 -3.42
C ILE A 277 -15.70 -25.42 -3.23
N ALA A 278 -14.93 -25.18 -2.16
CA ALA A 278 -14.31 -23.88 -1.91
C ALA A 278 -13.39 -23.43 -3.06
N ARG A 279 -12.65 -24.36 -3.70
CA ARG A 279 -11.85 -24.05 -4.90
C ARG A 279 -12.72 -23.74 -6.11
N LEU A 280 -13.83 -24.45 -6.29
CA LEU A 280 -14.75 -24.23 -7.41
C LEU A 280 -15.56 -22.94 -7.26
N LEU A 281 -15.75 -22.43 -6.05
CA LEU A 281 -16.39 -21.13 -5.80
C LEU A 281 -15.47 -19.94 -6.08
N LYS A 282 -14.14 -20.14 -6.10
CA LYS A 282 -13.22 -19.08 -6.52
C LYS A 282 -13.44 -18.73 -7.99
N PRO A 283 -13.05 -17.52 -8.44
CA PRO A 283 -13.05 -17.19 -9.86
C PRO A 283 -12.26 -18.20 -10.68
N ARG A 284 -12.76 -18.50 -11.90
CA ARG A 284 -12.03 -19.36 -12.83
C ARG A 284 -10.77 -18.64 -13.32
N LYS A 285 -9.63 -19.33 -13.26
CA LYS A 285 -8.37 -18.88 -13.88
C LYS A 285 -8.60 -18.68 -15.39
N PRO A 286 -8.05 -17.63 -16.00
CA PRO A 286 -8.09 -17.48 -17.45
C PRO A 286 -7.53 -18.72 -18.16
N GLU A 287 -8.15 -19.09 -19.29
CA GLU A 287 -7.85 -20.34 -20.00
C GLU A 287 -6.38 -20.44 -20.41
N LEU A 288 -5.75 -19.31 -20.72
CA LEU A 288 -4.31 -19.22 -20.99
C LEU A 288 -3.45 -19.80 -19.85
N LEU A 289 -3.76 -19.49 -18.59
CA LEU A 289 -2.99 -19.99 -17.44
C LEU A 289 -3.20 -21.50 -17.25
N ILE A 290 -4.41 -21.97 -17.50
CA ILE A 290 -4.78 -23.40 -17.43
C ILE A 290 -4.02 -24.18 -18.51
N LEU A 291 -4.05 -23.72 -19.76
CA LEU A 291 -3.34 -24.35 -20.88
C LEU A 291 -1.82 -24.38 -20.65
N ARG A 292 -1.27 -23.26 -20.16
CA ARG A 292 0.17 -23.14 -19.85
C ARG A 292 0.60 -24.15 -18.78
N SER A 293 -0.14 -24.24 -17.68
CA SER A 293 0.10 -25.21 -16.61
C SER A 293 0.01 -26.66 -17.10
N LYS A 294 -1.02 -26.99 -17.89
CA LYS A 294 -1.18 -28.32 -18.50
C LYS A 294 -0.02 -28.69 -19.44
N SER A 295 0.59 -27.71 -20.09
CA SER A 295 1.78 -27.89 -20.94
C SER A 295 3.10 -27.95 -20.16
N GLY A 296 3.08 -27.92 -18.83
CA GLY A 296 4.28 -27.93 -17.98
C GLY A 296 5.07 -26.62 -17.99
N GLN A 297 4.52 -25.56 -18.57
CA GLN A 297 5.16 -24.26 -18.63
C GLN A 297 4.96 -23.49 -17.32
N TYR A 298 5.93 -22.63 -16.98
CA TYR A 298 5.90 -21.86 -15.74
C TYR A 298 4.71 -20.90 -15.66
N VAL A 299 3.92 -20.98 -14.58
CA VAL A 299 2.79 -20.09 -14.27
C VAL A 299 2.97 -19.49 -12.87
N PRO A 300 3.17 -18.16 -12.76
CA PRO A 300 3.18 -17.49 -11.46
C PRO A 300 1.86 -17.70 -10.70
N LYS A 301 1.97 -17.96 -9.40
CA LYS A 301 0.80 -18.10 -8.52
C LYS A 301 0.24 -16.71 -8.20
N VAL A 302 -1.07 -16.60 -8.04
CA VAL A 302 -1.72 -15.43 -7.42
C VAL A 302 -2.18 -15.84 -6.02
N PRO A 303 -1.92 -15.03 -4.96
CA PRO A 303 -1.10 -13.81 -4.89
C PRO A 303 0.39 -14.11 -4.63
N SER A 304 1.29 -13.79 -5.56
CA SER A 304 2.76 -13.91 -5.36
C SER A 304 3.52 -12.69 -5.88
N CYS A 305 4.76 -12.53 -5.40
CA CYS A 305 5.68 -11.49 -5.89
C CYS A 305 5.87 -11.56 -7.41
N ASN A 306 6.02 -12.76 -7.99
CA ASN A 306 6.22 -12.93 -9.44
C ASN A 306 5.01 -12.47 -10.24
N ALA A 307 3.79 -12.71 -9.74
CA ALA A 307 2.57 -12.19 -10.38
C ALA A 307 2.54 -10.66 -10.32
N ALA A 308 2.85 -10.06 -9.16
CA ALA A 308 2.92 -8.62 -9.00
C ALA A 308 3.98 -7.96 -9.92
N LEU A 309 5.16 -8.57 -10.04
CA LEU A 309 6.24 -8.08 -10.93
C LEU A 309 5.83 -8.08 -12.41
N LEU A 310 5.15 -9.11 -12.89
CA LEU A 310 4.67 -9.16 -14.28
C LEU A 310 3.56 -8.13 -14.54
N VAL A 311 2.63 -7.98 -13.59
CA VAL A 311 1.56 -6.98 -13.73
C VAL A 311 2.12 -5.57 -13.63
N ALA A 312 3.11 -5.32 -12.78
CA ALA A 312 3.82 -4.04 -12.71
C ALA A 312 4.45 -3.66 -14.06
N LEU A 313 5.14 -4.61 -14.69
CA LEU A 313 5.66 -4.42 -16.05
C LEU A 313 4.53 -4.16 -17.04
N LEU A 314 3.43 -4.91 -16.99
CA LEU A 314 2.29 -4.72 -17.90
C LEU A 314 1.71 -3.31 -17.83
N LEU A 315 1.52 -2.79 -16.61
CA LEU A 315 0.86 -1.51 -16.38
C LEU A 315 1.76 -0.32 -16.64
N ASN A 316 3.08 -0.45 -16.44
CA ASN A 316 4.00 0.69 -16.41
C ASN A 316 5.03 0.70 -17.54
N HIS A 317 5.15 -0.36 -18.33
CA HIS A 317 6.05 -0.42 -19.48
C HIS A 317 5.28 -0.32 -20.80
N ARG A 318 5.71 0.60 -21.68
CA ARG A 318 5.20 0.70 -23.05
C ARG A 318 6.08 -0.12 -23.99
N SER A 319 5.48 -1.02 -24.77
CA SER A 319 6.21 -1.78 -25.81
C SER A 319 6.98 -0.84 -26.72
N GLY A 320 8.27 -1.13 -26.94
CA GLY A 320 9.16 -0.32 -27.78
C GLY A 320 10.00 0.71 -27.03
N THR A 321 9.87 0.86 -25.71
CA THR A 321 10.80 1.64 -24.89
C THR A 321 11.89 0.75 -24.26
N ASP A 322 12.86 1.39 -23.62
CA ASP A 322 14.06 0.76 -23.04
C ASP A 322 13.81 -0.29 -21.94
N GLY A 323 12.57 -0.55 -21.50
CA GLY A 323 12.30 -1.36 -20.32
C GLY A 323 12.33 -0.57 -19.01
N LEU A 324 11.99 -1.24 -17.92
CA LEU A 324 12.01 -0.67 -16.56
C LEU A 324 13.21 -1.21 -15.76
N ALA A 325 13.81 -0.36 -14.93
CA ALA A 325 14.85 -0.79 -13.98
C ALA A 325 14.26 -1.65 -12.86
N LYS A 326 15.09 -2.47 -12.21
CA LYS A 326 14.70 -3.36 -11.11
C LYS A 326 13.90 -2.59 -10.04
N GLU A 327 14.43 -1.46 -9.62
CA GLU A 327 13.90 -0.63 -8.53
C GLU A 327 12.48 -0.13 -8.85
N ASN A 328 12.26 0.34 -10.09
CA ASN A 328 10.96 0.82 -10.53
C ASN A 328 9.94 -0.32 -10.63
N ILE A 329 10.36 -1.50 -11.09
CA ILE A 329 9.47 -2.66 -11.16
C ILE A 329 9.06 -3.10 -9.75
N MET A 330 10.00 -3.10 -8.81
CA MET A 330 9.72 -3.46 -7.43
C MET A 330 8.74 -2.48 -6.76
N LEU A 331 8.92 -1.17 -7.01
CA LEU A 331 7.99 -0.13 -6.59
C LEU A 331 6.59 -0.38 -7.16
N PHE A 332 6.46 -0.44 -8.49
CA PHE A 332 5.17 -0.62 -9.15
C PHE A 332 4.50 -1.93 -8.76
N ALA A 333 5.27 -2.99 -8.52
CA ALA A 333 4.74 -4.27 -8.04
C ALA A 333 4.12 -4.17 -6.65
N GLU A 334 4.72 -3.41 -5.74
CA GLU A 334 4.14 -3.13 -4.43
C GLU A 334 2.81 -2.35 -4.57
N GLU A 335 2.78 -1.34 -5.46
CA GLU A 335 1.58 -0.53 -5.74
C GLU A 335 0.42 -1.35 -6.32
N THR A 336 0.69 -2.44 -7.04
CA THR A 336 -0.39 -3.29 -7.56
C THR A 336 -1.25 -3.91 -6.46
N GLY A 337 -0.70 -4.11 -5.25
CA GLY A 337 -1.37 -4.80 -4.15
C GLY A 337 -1.54 -6.31 -4.33
N ILE A 338 -1.07 -6.89 -5.44
CA ILE A 338 -1.32 -8.28 -5.82
C ILE A 338 -0.56 -9.26 -4.93
N SER A 339 0.64 -8.92 -4.47
CA SER A 339 1.44 -9.80 -3.64
C SER A 339 1.01 -9.74 -2.16
N LYS A 340 0.93 -10.92 -1.51
CA LYS A 340 0.78 -11.00 -0.05
C LYS A 340 2.08 -10.68 0.69
N GLU A 341 3.21 -10.86 0.02
CA GLU A 341 4.55 -10.66 0.57
C GLU A 341 5.15 -9.34 0.05
N PRO A 342 5.92 -8.60 0.87
CA PRO A 342 6.58 -7.38 0.43
C PRO A 342 7.56 -7.66 -0.72
N ILE A 343 7.55 -6.81 -1.74
CA ILE A 343 8.43 -6.96 -2.90
C ILE A 343 9.88 -6.55 -2.54
N GLY A 344 10.02 -5.44 -1.80
CA GLY A 344 11.29 -4.78 -1.45
C GLY A 344 12.27 -5.58 -0.57
N GLY A 345 11.82 -6.65 0.07
CA GLY A 345 12.57 -7.33 1.14
C GLY A 345 12.72 -6.45 2.39
N ASN A 346 12.73 -7.08 3.58
CA ASN A 346 12.84 -6.38 4.87
C ASN A 346 14.20 -6.65 5.56
N GLY A 347 15.30 -6.65 4.79
CA GLY A 347 16.66 -6.95 5.30
C GLY A 347 16.97 -8.43 5.54
N GLY A 348 16.11 -9.34 5.05
CA GLY A 348 16.37 -10.80 5.00
C GLY A 348 16.84 -11.25 3.62
N TRP A 349 17.38 -12.47 3.54
CA TRP A 349 18.01 -13.07 2.35
C TRP A 349 17.09 -13.24 1.11
N TYR A 350 15.80 -12.92 1.22
CA TYR A 350 14.82 -13.10 0.15
C TYR A 350 14.11 -11.77 -0.15
N ASP A 351 14.46 -11.13 -1.26
CA ASP A 351 13.65 -10.09 -1.88
C ASP A 351 12.68 -10.75 -2.88
N GLY A 352 11.51 -10.15 -3.13
CA GLY A 352 10.52 -10.70 -4.08
C GLY A 352 11.04 -10.82 -5.52
N TRP A 353 12.28 -10.41 -5.76
CA TRP A 353 13.00 -10.40 -7.01
C TRP A 353 13.62 -11.75 -7.41
N ALA A 354 13.83 -12.68 -6.46
CA ALA A 354 14.49 -13.96 -6.75
C ALA A 354 13.85 -14.71 -7.94
N GLY A 355 12.52 -14.63 -8.08
CA GLY A 355 11.78 -15.25 -9.18
C GLY A 355 11.89 -14.56 -10.53
N MET A 356 12.48 -13.35 -10.62
CA MET A 356 12.74 -12.68 -11.90
C MET A 356 13.70 -13.48 -12.78
N LYS A 357 14.62 -14.23 -12.17
CA LYS A 357 15.52 -15.12 -12.90
C LYS A 357 14.74 -16.22 -13.62
N ASP A 358 13.76 -16.84 -12.97
CA ASP A 358 12.96 -17.91 -13.59
C ASP A 358 12.12 -17.36 -14.75
N MET A 359 11.62 -16.13 -14.62
CA MET A 359 10.82 -15.46 -15.66
C MET A 359 11.64 -15.05 -16.89
N THR A 360 12.97 -14.93 -16.77
CA THR A 360 13.88 -14.59 -17.88
C THR A 360 14.46 -15.81 -18.61
N HIS A 361 14.41 -17.01 -18.02
CA HIS A 361 15.05 -18.22 -18.58
C HIS A 361 14.06 -19.29 -19.05
N GLY A 362 12.74 -19.13 -18.85
CA GLY A 362 11.73 -20.10 -19.28
C GLY A 362 11.57 -20.20 -20.81
N ASP A 363 10.85 -21.22 -21.28
CA ASP A 363 10.45 -21.38 -22.68
C ASP A 363 8.91 -21.43 -22.86
N PRO A 364 8.28 -20.37 -23.41
CA PRO A 364 8.87 -19.08 -23.73
C PRO A 364 9.12 -18.27 -22.45
N ALA A 365 10.18 -17.45 -22.48
CA ALA A 365 10.49 -16.52 -21.41
C ALA A 365 9.37 -15.50 -21.28
N LEU A 366 9.05 -15.11 -20.04
CA LEU A 366 8.01 -14.13 -19.76
C LEU A 366 8.57 -12.70 -19.73
N VAL A 367 9.84 -12.57 -19.36
CA VAL A 367 10.52 -11.28 -19.24
C VAL A 367 11.79 -11.32 -20.07
N TYR A 368 12.04 -10.23 -20.78
CA TYR A 368 13.28 -9.97 -21.51
C TYR A 368 14.14 -8.97 -20.73
N LEU A 369 15.45 -9.25 -20.66
CA LEU A 369 16.45 -8.35 -20.07
C LEU A 369 17.18 -7.61 -21.19
N GLY A 370 16.91 -6.31 -21.30
CA GLY A 370 17.55 -5.41 -22.25
C GLY A 370 18.86 -4.79 -21.74
N LYS A 371 19.43 -3.92 -22.57
CA LYS A 371 20.65 -3.16 -22.23
C LYS A 371 20.42 -2.31 -20.98
N GLY A 372 21.46 -2.16 -20.16
CA GLY A 372 21.39 -1.36 -18.93
C GLY A 372 20.58 -1.99 -17.79
N LYS A 373 20.39 -3.32 -17.81
CA LYS A 373 19.61 -4.08 -16.81
C LYS A 373 18.16 -3.60 -16.69
N LYS A 374 17.55 -3.27 -17.83
CA LYS A 374 16.15 -2.90 -17.93
C LYS A 374 15.32 -4.10 -18.40
N TYR A 375 14.14 -4.28 -17.83
CA TYR A 375 13.28 -5.44 -18.06
C TYR A 375 11.99 -5.04 -18.77
N SER A 376 11.53 -5.90 -19.68
CA SER A 376 10.29 -5.74 -20.42
C SER A 376 9.58 -7.08 -20.55
N LEU A 377 8.26 -7.09 -20.70
CA LEU A 377 7.53 -8.31 -21.04
C LEU A 377 7.89 -8.76 -22.45
N THR A 378 8.06 -10.07 -22.65
CA THR A 378 8.16 -10.62 -24.00
C THR A 378 6.83 -10.45 -24.73
N THR A 379 6.89 -10.24 -26.04
CA THR A 379 5.72 -10.05 -26.93
C THR A 379 5.51 -11.22 -27.88
N GLN A 380 6.46 -12.16 -27.95
CA GLN A 380 6.40 -13.35 -28.79
C GLN A 380 6.78 -14.61 -27.98
N PRO A 381 6.24 -15.78 -28.35
CA PRO A 381 5.20 -15.99 -29.35
C PRO A 381 3.81 -15.55 -28.85
N SER A 382 3.00 -14.96 -29.73
CA SER A 382 1.64 -14.51 -29.38
C SER A 382 0.82 -15.61 -28.71
N GLY A 383 0.08 -15.26 -27.66
CA GLY A 383 -0.74 -16.19 -26.88
C GLY A 383 0.07 -17.04 -25.89
N LYS A 384 1.40 -16.92 -25.85
CA LYS A 384 2.24 -17.53 -24.79
C LYS A 384 3.28 -16.56 -24.23
N ALA A 385 3.36 -15.36 -24.79
CA ALA A 385 4.31 -14.33 -24.42
C ALA A 385 4.02 -13.77 -23.02
N GLY A 386 5.03 -13.12 -22.44
CA GLY A 386 4.96 -12.45 -21.15
C GLY A 386 3.79 -11.49 -21.04
N VAL A 387 3.52 -10.72 -22.09
CA VAL A 387 2.39 -9.78 -22.12
C VAL A 387 1.04 -10.48 -21.94
N ASN A 388 0.82 -11.61 -22.61
CA ASN A 388 -0.43 -12.35 -22.51
C ASN A 388 -0.59 -13.00 -21.13
N VAL A 389 0.51 -13.56 -20.58
CA VAL A 389 0.50 -14.15 -19.25
C VAL A 389 0.27 -13.08 -18.17
N ALA A 390 0.90 -11.92 -18.29
CA ALA A 390 0.70 -10.79 -17.38
C ALA A 390 -0.74 -10.28 -17.43
N GLN A 391 -1.35 -10.16 -18.62
CA GLN A 391 -2.76 -9.80 -18.77
C GLN A 391 -3.69 -10.80 -18.07
N ALA A 392 -3.45 -12.10 -18.27
CA ALA A 392 -4.24 -13.14 -17.61
C ALA A 392 -4.08 -13.12 -16.07
N LEU A 393 -2.86 -12.88 -15.57
CA LEU A 393 -2.62 -12.70 -14.13
C LEU A 393 -3.33 -11.45 -13.60
N HIS A 394 -3.33 -10.36 -14.36
CA HIS A 394 -4.00 -9.12 -13.99
C HIS A 394 -5.52 -9.30 -13.86
N ILE A 395 -6.14 -9.97 -14.83
CA ILE A 395 -7.57 -10.34 -14.80
C ILE A 395 -7.88 -11.20 -13.58
N LEU A 396 -7.07 -12.24 -13.32
CA LEU A 396 -7.27 -13.11 -12.16
C LEU A 396 -7.15 -12.33 -10.85
N ALA A 397 -6.17 -11.45 -10.72
CA ALA A 397 -5.99 -10.63 -9.53
C ALA A 397 -7.17 -9.68 -9.29
N HIS A 398 -7.76 -9.10 -10.35
CA HIS A 398 -9.00 -8.33 -10.21
C HIS A 398 -10.19 -9.19 -9.79
N ARG A 399 -10.37 -10.36 -10.41
CA ARG A 399 -11.47 -11.28 -10.04
C ARG A 399 -11.39 -11.74 -8.58
N GLU A 400 -10.18 -11.84 -8.02
CA GLU A 400 -9.94 -12.16 -6.61
C GLU A 400 -9.91 -10.93 -5.68
N ASN A 401 -10.20 -9.72 -6.18
CA ASN A 401 -10.15 -8.45 -5.44
C ASN A 401 -8.78 -8.16 -4.79
N LEU A 402 -7.69 -8.54 -5.49
CA LEU A 402 -6.31 -8.35 -5.02
C LEU A 402 -5.61 -7.15 -5.69
N CYS A 403 -6.01 -6.79 -6.91
CA CYS A 403 -5.38 -5.69 -7.65
C CYS A 403 -5.99 -4.33 -7.29
N LYS A 404 -5.12 -3.34 -7.01
CA LYS A 404 -5.51 -1.97 -6.64
C LYS A 404 -5.41 -0.94 -7.77
N CYS A 405 -5.11 -1.35 -9.00
CA CYS A 405 -4.77 -0.40 -10.07
C CYS A 405 -5.95 0.40 -10.65
N GLY A 406 -7.20 0.08 -10.30
CA GLY A 406 -8.42 0.73 -10.82
C GLY A 406 -8.75 0.44 -12.30
N ASN A 407 -7.83 -0.14 -13.08
CA ASN A 407 -8.02 -0.44 -14.50
C ASN A 407 -8.60 -1.84 -14.69
N TYR A 408 -9.93 -1.98 -14.61
CA TYR A 408 -10.58 -3.24 -14.96
C TYR A 408 -10.48 -3.49 -16.47
N VAL A 409 -9.63 -4.43 -16.87
CA VAL A 409 -9.61 -4.94 -18.25
C VAL A 409 -10.68 -6.02 -18.33
N ALA A 410 -11.90 -5.63 -18.72
CA ALA A 410 -12.91 -6.58 -19.16
C ALA A 410 -12.41 -7.27 -20.43
N THR A 411 -12.17 -8.58 -20.36
CA THR A 411 -12.13 -9.46 -21.53
C THR A 411 -13.21 -10.49 -21.38
#